data_AF-A0AA37LEU3-F1
#
_entry.id   AF-A0AA37LEU3-F1
#
_cell.length_a   1.000
_cell.length_b   1.000
_cell.length_c   1.000
_cell.angle_alpha   90.00
_cell.angle_beta   90.00
_cell.angle_gamma   90.00
#
_symmetry.space_group_name_H-M   'P 1'
#
loop_
_entity.id
_entity.type
_entity.pdbx_description
1 polymer ?
#
loop_
_entity_poly.entity_id
_entity_poly.type
_entity_poly.pdbx_seq_one_letter_code
_entity_poly.pdbx_strand_id
1 'polypeptide(L)'
;MYFRSPRRVDNDTTYIFQRPLAGGIVLGGCRQDGNWDKEVDPELTKTILERCCALAPELGRPEDLKIIRHGVGLRPNRKGGPRIEAEFNGNGLIVHNYGASGAGYQASW
;
A
#
# COMPACT_ATOMS: atom_id res chain seq x y z
N MET A 1 -4.36 16.18 3.25
CA MET A 1 -5.52 15.44 3.82
C MET A 1 -5.17 13.96 3.95
N TYR A 2 -5.48 13.34 5.08
CA TYR A 2 -5.17 11.93 5.38
C TYR A 2 -6.42 11.27 5.96
N PHE A 3 -6.96 10.28 5.25
CA PHE A 3 -8.05 9.44 5.74
C PHE A 3 -7.65 7.98 5.67
N ARG A 4 -8.13 7.21 6.64
CA ARG A 4 -7.80 5.79 6.75
C ARG A 4 -8.89 5.04 7.48
N SER A 5 -9.29 3.88 6.96
CA SER A 5 -10.20 2.99 7.65
C SER A 5 -9.52 2.33 8.87
N PRO A 6 -10.25 2.07 9.96
CA PRO A 6 -9.70 1.39 11.14
C PRO A 6 -9.29 -0.07 10.89
N ARG A 7 -9.80 -0.69 9.82
CA ARG A 7 -9.54 -2.08 9.40
C ARG A 7 -8.28 -2.18 8.52
N ARG A 8 -7.10 -2.11 9.14
CA ARG A 8 -5.79 -2.09 8.44
C ARG A 8 -5.39 -3.43 7.82
N VAL A 9 -5.79 -4.52 8.46
CA VAL A 9 -5.33 -5.88 8.10
C VAL A 9 -6.29 -6.60 7.15
N ASP A 10 -7.50 -6.08 7.04
CA ASP A 10 -8.56 -6.64 6.20
C ASP A 10 -8.25 -6.42 4.72
N ASN A 11 -8.76 -7.32 3.88
CA ASN A 11 -8.55 -7.29 2.44
C ASN A 11 -9.08 -5.99 1.81
N ASP A 12 -10.09 -5.38 2.44
CA ASP A 12 -10.76 -4.15 2.02
C ASP A 12 -10.21 -2.88 2.71
N THR A 13 -8.95 -2.89 3.14
CA THR A 13 -8.31 -1.69 3.69
C THR A 13 -8.45 -0.48 2.76
N THR A 14 -8.82 0.67 3.31
CA THR A 14 -9.09 1.90 2.54
C THR A 14 -8.26 3.05 3.10
N TYR A 15 -7.57 3.77 2.24
CA TYR A 15 -6.70 4.88 2.60
C TYR A 15 -6.61 5.91 1.48
N ILE A 16 -6.45 7.18 1.88
CA ILE A 16 -6.40 8.33 0.98
C ILE A 16 -5.22 9.20 1.41
N PHE A 17 -4.21 9.33 0.55
CA PHE A 17 -2.99 10.10 0.83
C PHE A 17 -2.72 11.13 -0.26
N GLN A 18 -2.83 12.40 0.08
CA GLN A 18 -2.32 13.47 -0.79
C GLN A 18 -0.79 13.49 -0.76
N ARG A 19 -0.15 13.44 -1.93
CA ARG A 19 1.30 13.58 -2.06
C ARG A 19 1.68 15.07 -2.11
N PRO A 20 2.84 15.44 -1.55
CA PRO A 20 3.32 16.82 -1.61
C PRO A 20 3.66 17.24 -3.05
N LEU A 21 3.91 18.53 -3.26
CA LEU A 21 4.40 19.11 -4.53
C LEU A 21 3.52 18.77 -5.74
N ALA A 22 2.19 18.86 -5.56
CA ALA A 22 1.19 18.51 -6.58
C ALA A 22 1.32 17.06 -7.12
N GLY A 23 1.89 16.13 -6.34
CA GLY A 23 2.09 14.73 -6.73
C GLY A 23 0.82 13.87 -6.83
N GLY A 24 -0.35 14.50 -6.77
CA GLY A 24 -1.67 13.85 -6.82
C GLY A 24 -2.11 13.25 -5.47
N ILE A 25 -3.24 12.54 -5.51
CA ILE A 25 -3.82 11.82 -4.36
C ILE A 25 -3.76 10.32 -4.66
N VAL A 26 -3.22 9.54 -3.73
CA VAL A 26 -3.24 8.09 -3.77
C VAL A 26 -4.54 7.62 -3.12
N LEU A 27 -5.36 6.94 -3.90
CA LEU A 27 -6.54 6.22 -3.45
C LEU A 27 -6.19 4.74 -3.37
N GLY A 28 -6.44 4.13 -2.21
CA GLY A 28 -6.23 2.70 -2.02
C GLY A 28 -7.23 2.12 -1.03
N GLY A 29 -7.26 0.81 -0.84
CA GLY A 29 -6.43 -0.14 -1.55
C GLY A 29 -6.93 -1.56 -1.33
N CYS A 30 -5.98 -2.46 -1.18
CA CYS A 30 -6.21 -3.85 -0.86
C CYS A 30 -5.04 -4.44 -0.07
N ARG A 31 -5.31 -5.59 0.55
CA ARG A 31 -4.30 -6.51 1.05
C ARG A 31 -4.68 -7.92 0.59
N GLN A 32 -3.81 -8.55 -0.19
CA GLN A 32 -4.03 -9.88 -0.75
C GLN A 32 -2.75 -10.70 -0.50
N ASP A 33 -2.67 -11.32 0.67
CA ASP A 33 -1.49 -12.09 1.07
C ASP A 33 -1.31 -13.30 0.13
N GLY A 34 -0.12 -13.46 -0.46
CA GLY A 34 0.19 -14.55 -1.39
C GLY A 34 -0.22 -14.31 -2.85
N ASN A 35 -0.87 -13.19 -3.16
CA ASN A 35 -1.15 -12.82 -4.55
C ASN A 35 0.09 -12.14 -5.18
N TRP A 36 0.56 -12.68 -6.30
CA TRP A 36 1.71 -12.18 -7.07
C TRP A 36 1.29 -11.55 -8.40
N ASP A 37 -0.01 -11.42 -8.65
CA ASP A 37 -0.53 -10.76 -9.83
C ASP A 37 -0.08 -9.29 -9.85
N LYS A 38 0.31 -8.85 -11.04
CA LYS A 38 0.80 -7.50 -11.31
C LYS A 38 -0.20 -6.72 -12.17
N GLU A 39 -1.23 -7.39 -12.67
CA GLU A 39 -2.25 -6.79 -13.51
C GLU A 39 -3.26 -6.01 -12.68
N VAL A 40 -3.78 -4.94 -13.28
CA VAL A 40 -4.81 -4.11 -12.66
C VAL A 40 -6.15 -4.85 -12.77
N ASP A 41 -6.79 -5.09 -11.63
CA ASP A 41 -8.15 -5.63 -11.54
C ASP A 41 -9.18 -4.48 -11.68
N PRO A 42 -10.01 -4.44 -12.75
CA PRO A 42 -11.01 -3.40 -12.94
C PRO A 42 -12.10 -3.37 -11.87
N GLU A 43 -12.50 -4.53 -11.34
CA GLU A 43 -13.58 -4.62 -10.34
C GLU A 43 -13.07 -4.12 -8.98
N LEU A 44 -11.85 -4.54 -8.60
CA LEU A 44 -11.20 -4.01 -7.41
C LEU A 44 -10.97 -2.50 -7.52
N THR A 45 -10.60 -2.01 -8.71
CA THR A 45 -10.43 -0.58 -8.98
C THR A 45 -11.72 0.18 -8.68
N LYS A 46 -12.86 -0.26 -9.24
CA LYS A 46 -14.17 0.35 -8.99
C LYS A 46 -14.50 0.37 -7.49
N THR A 47 -14.29 -0.75 -6.80
CA THR A 47 -14.55 -0.88 -5.36
C THR A 47 -13.64 0.02 -4.52
N ILE A 48 -12.38 0.25 -4.92
CA ILE A 48 -11.48 1.22 -4.26
C ILE A 48 -12.03 2.65 -4.39
N LEU A 49 -12.44 3.05 -5.59
CA LEU A 49 -12.94 4.41 -5.85
C LEU A 49 -14.21 4.69 -5.04
N GLU A 50 -15.16 3.75 -5.04
CA GLU A 50 -16.40 3.84 -4.26
C GLU A 50 -16.13 4.00 -2.76
N ARG A 51 -15.28 3.13 -2.18
CA ARG A 51 -14.91 3.21 -0.75
C ARG A 51 -14.19 4.51 -0.41
N CYS A 52 -13.31 5.00 -1.29
CA CYS A 52 -12.60 6.24 -1.03
C CYS A 52 -13.54 7.46 -1.06
N CYS A 53 -14.44 7.54 -2.05
CA CYS A 53 -15.41 8.63 -2.12
C CYS A 53 -16.41 8.59 -0.97
N ALA A 54 -16.81 7.38 -0.52
CA ALA A 54 -17.64 7.23 0.67
C ALA A 54 -16.91 7.66 1.96
N LEU A 55 -15.60 7.40 2.06
CA LEU A 55 -14.78 7.77 3.22
C LEU A 55 -14.45 9.27 3.26
N ALA A 56 -14.24 9.90 2.10
CA ALA A 56 -13.93 11.32 1.96
C ALA A 56 -14.85 11.93 0.88
N PRO A 57 -16.08 12.32 1.24
CA PRO A 57 -17.08 12.84 0.30
C PRO A 57 -16.63 14.08 -0.50
N GLU A 58 -15.66 14.84 0.01
CA GLU A 58 -15.04 15.99 -0.68
C GLU A 58 -14.30 15.60 -1.98
N LEU A 59 -14.00 14.32 -2.18
CA LEU A 59 -13.48 13.82 -3.46
C LEU A 59 -14.55 13.86 -4.58
N GLY A 60 -15.83 13.94 -4.24
CA GLY A 60 -16.94 13.86 -5.18
C GLY A 60 -17.37 12.42 -5.44
N ARG A 61 -17.90 12.15 -6.64
CA ARG A 61 -18.33 10.81 -7.04
C ARG A 61 -17.20 10.08 -7.78
N PRO A 62 -17.13 8.73 -7.70
CA PRO A 62 -16.12 7.94 -8.40
C PRO A 62 -15.96 8.29 -9.89
N GLU A 63 -17.07 8.52 -10.59
CA GLU A 63 -17.12 8.87 -12.01
C GLU A 63 -16.57 10.28 -12.34
N ASP A 64 -16.54 11.19 -11.36
CA ASP A 64 -16.04 12.55 -11.54
C ASP A 64 -14.52 12.66 -11.29
N LEU A 65 -13.89 11.59 -10.80
CA LEU A 65 -12.47 11.57 -10.48
C LEU A 65 -11.60 11.58 -11.75
N LYS A 66 -10.70 12.55 -11.83
CA LYS A 66 -9.64 12.56 -12.85
C LYS A 66 -8.53 11.56 -12.48
N ILE A 67 -8.66 10.33 -12.97
CA ILE A 67 -7.66 9.30 -12.76
C ILE A 67 -6.39 9.59 -13.57
N ILE A 68 -5.24 9.64 -12.89
CA ILE A 68 -3.93 9.85 -13.52
C ILE A 68 -3.35 8.52 -14.01
N ARG A 69 -3.46 7.47 -13.18
CA ARG A 69 -3.00 6.10 -13.48
C ARG A 69 -3.56 5.10 -12.49
N HIS A 70 -3.54 3.83 -12.87
CA HIS A 70 -3.68 2.68 -11.98
C HIS A 70 -2.30 2.09 -11.68
N GLY A 71 -2.16 1.38 -10.56
CA GLY A 71 -0.89 0.74 -10.20
C GLY A 71 -1.04 -0.36 -9.17
N VAL A 72 -0.28 -1.43 -9.37
CA VAL A 72 -0.20 -2.58 -8.46
C VAL A 72 1.22 -2.67 -7.91
N GLY A 73 1.34 -2.92 -6.61
CA GLY A 73 2.62 -3.03 -5.92
C GLY A 73 2.64 -4.20 -4.95
N LEU A 74 3.71 -4.97 -4.98
CA LEU A 74 3.91 -6.14 -4.11
C LEU A 74 4.67 -5.71 -2.86
N ARG A 75 4.04 -5.86 -1.68
CA ARG A 75 4.67 -5.54 -0.40
C ARG A 75 5.62 -6.68 0.01
N PRO A 76 6.91 -6.42 0.30
CA PRO A 76 7.88 -7.44 0.69
C PRO A 76 7.67 -7.83 2.15
N ASN A 77 6.60 -8.58 2.42
CA ASN A 77 6.28 -9.08 3.75
C ASN A 77 7.12 -10.31 4.10
N ARG A 78 7.44 -10.49 5.38
CA ARG A 78 8.09 -11.70 5.89
C ARG A 78 7.29 -12.24 7.07
N LYS A 79 7.01 -13.55 7.08
CA LYS A 79 6.46 -14.23 8.27
C LYS A 79 7.46 -14.04 9.43
N GLY A 80 6.96 -13.60 10.59
CA GLY A 80 7.81 -13.23 11.73
C GLY A 80 8.33 -11.78 11.70
N GLY A 81 7.89 -10.94 10.76
CA GLY A 81 8.23 -9.52 10.72
C GLY A 81 9.58 -9.22 10.04
N PRO A 82 10.03 -7.95 10.02
CA PRO A 82 11.30 -7.57 9.41
C PRO A 82 12.47 -8.38 9.97
N ARG A 83 13.46 -8.71 9.14
CA ARG A 83 14.74 -9.30 9.56
C ARG A 83 15.79 -8.21 9.57
N ILE A 84 16.26 -7.85 10.76
CA ILE A 84 17.32 -6.87 11.02
C ILE A 84 18.33 -7.55 11.96
N GLU A 85 19.33 -8.20 11.38
CA GLU A 85 20.31 -8.97 12.14
C GLU A 85 21.62 -9.15 11.36
N ALA A 86 22.71 -9.42 12.07
CA ALA A 86 24.00 -9.73 11.51
C ALA A 86 24.24 -11.26 11.50
N GLU A 87 24.78 -11.78 10.41
CA GLU A 87 25.07 -13.20 10.21
C GLU A 87 26.47 -13.36 9.60
N PHE A 88 27.32 -14.20 10.19
CA PHE A 88 28.61 -14.56 9.59
C PHE A 88 28.49 -15.90 8.89
N ASN A 89 28.67 -15.94 7.57
CA ASN A 89 28.43 -17.14 6.76
C ASN A 89 29.72 -17.89 6.37
N GLY A 90 30.83 -17.64 7.08
CA GLY A 90 32.15 -18.19 6.76
C GLY A 90 32.92 -17.40 5.69
N ASN A 91 32.24 -16.68 4.80
CA ASN A 91 32.86 -15.88 3.73
C ASN A 91 32.81 -14.37 4.02
N GLY A 92 32.02 -13.94 5.00
CA GLY A 92 31.93 -12.54 5.40
C GLY A 92 30.74 -12.26 6.32
N LEU A 93 30.67 -11.01 6.76
CA LEU A 93 29.55 -10.48 7.52
C LEU A 93 28.41 -10.10 6.56
N ILE A 94 27.22 -10.66 6.78
CA ILE A 94 25.97 -10.27 6.12
C ILE A 94 25.13 -9.49 7.13
N VAL A 95 24.63 -8.34 6.73
CA VAL A 95 23.65 -7.58 7.51
C VAL A 95 22.31 -7.63 6.78
N HIS A 96 21.34 -8.31 7.40
CA HIS A 96 19.98 -8.42 6.89
C HIS A 96 19.21 -7.15 7.21
N ASN A 97 18.48 -6.61 6.24
CA ASN A 97 17.53 -5.52 6.44
C ASN A 97 16.41 -5.63 5.39
N TYR A 98 15.46 -6.53 5.62
CA TYR A 98 14.35 -6.79 4.69
C TYR A 98 13.07 -7.23 5.42
N GLY A 99 11.96 -7.33 4.69
CA GLY A 99 10.70 -7.85 5.24
C GLY A 99 9.80 -6.79 5.89
N ALA A 100 9.99 -5.51 5.56
CA ALA A 100 9.25 -4.39 6.16
C ALA A 100 7.78 -4.29 5.73
N SER A 101 7.31 -5.15 4.81
CA SER A 101 5.91 -5.17 4.35
C SER A 101 5.42 -3.77 3.91
N GLY A 102 4.19 -3.39 4.25
CA GLY A 102 3.64 -2.07 3.99
C GLY A 102 4.15 -0.94 4.89
N ALA A 103 5.15 -1.20 5.75
CA ALA A 103 5.69 -0.22 6.70
C ALA A 103 7.10 0.29 6.34
N GLY A 104 7.65 -0.10 5.18
CA GLY A 104 9.03 0.24 4.80
C GLY A 104 9.40 1.72 4.94
N TYR A 105 8.58 2.63 4.41
CA TYR A 105 8.85 4.08 4.49
C TYR A 105 8.76 4.65 5.91
N GLN A 106 7.82 4.18 6.74
CA GLN A 106 7.65 4.71 8.11
C GLN A 106 8.67 4.13 9.11
N ALA A 107 9.42 3.10 8.71
CA ALA A 107 10.41 2.41 9.53
C ALA A 107 11.81 2.45 8.90
N SER A 108 12.05 3.38 7.97
CA SER A 108 13.29 3.41 7.19
C SER A 108 14.47 4.07 7.89
N TRP A 109 14.22 4.88 8.93
CA TRP A 109 15.20 5.66 9.67
C TRP A 109 14.96 5.48 11.17
#